data_AF-A0A7H4MG45-F1
#
_entry.id   AF-A0A7H4MG45-F1
#
_cell.length_a   1.000
_cell.length_b   1.000
_cell.length_c   1.000
_cell.angle_alpha   90.00
_cell.angle_beta   90.00
_cell.angle_gamma   90.00
#
_symmetry.space_group_name_H-M   'P 1'
#
loop_
_entity.id
_entity.type
_entity.pdbx_description
1 polymer ?
#
loop_
_entity_poly.entity_id
_entity_poly.type
_entity_poly.pdbx_seq_one_letter_code
_entity_poly.pdbx_strand_id
1 'polypeptide(L)'
;MATSATLSFGLAFEAGEKNIMRRPPRDPKIHVMDGFAIWRVAFVGSMIAVSAFILEAWLQPRGYSPEFIRTVLLQTLVTAQWFYMLNCRVSDGFSLTKSLLANKGIWIVSGVLLVLQLLIIYAPFMQMLFGTTGLPFRYWVITFIIGFAMFLIVELEKPLTRKWRTA
;
A
#
# COMPACT_ATOMS: atom_id res chain seq x y z
N MET A 1 12.12 -0.11 -4.14
CA MET A 1 12.11 -0.20 -5.62
C MET A 1 11.42 -1.46 -6.13
N ALA A 2 11.73 -2.65 -5.61
CA ALA A 2 11.05 -3.88 -6.03
C ALA A 2 9.53 -3.86 -5.76
N THR A 3 9.11 -3.53 -4.54
CA THR A 3 7.68 -3.52 -4.14
C THR A 3 6.84 -2.55 -4.95
N SER A 4 7.34 -1.33 -5.17
CA SER A 4 6.68 -0.31 -5.99
C SER A 4 6.53 -0.75 -7.44
N ALA A 5 7.52 -1.42 -8.03
CA ALA A 5 7.41 -1.94 -9.39
C ALA A 5 6.36 -3.05 -9.48
N THR A 6 6.41 -4.02 -8.57
CA THR A 6 5.44 -5.13 -8.49
C THR A 6 4.01 -4.59 -8.41
N LEU A 7 3.73 -3.67 -7.49
CA LEU A 7 2.40 -3.09 -7.31
C LEU A 7 1.93 -2.26 -8.53
N SER A 8 2.83 -1.49 -9.15
CA SER A 8 2.50 -0.73 -10.37
C SER A 8 2.10 -1.63 -11.54
N PHE A 9 2.77 -2.78 -11.71
CA PHE A 9 2.35 -3.76 -12.71
C PHE A 9 0.95 -4.32 -12.42
N GLY A 10 0.58 -4.49 -11.16
CA GLY A 10 -0.76 -4.96 -10.77
C GLY A 10 -1.87 -4.02 -11.22
N LEU A 11 -1.63 -2.71 -11.16
CA LEU A 11 -2.57 -1.69 -11.62
C LEU A 11 -2.56 -1.53 -13.15
N ALA A 12 -1.43 -1.79 -13.81
CA ALA A 12 -1.34 -1.69 -15.27
C ALA A 12 -2.23 -2.71 -16.02
N PHE A 13 -2.47 -3.89 -15.42
CA PHE A 13 -3.31 -4.94 -15.99
C PHE A 13 -4.78 -4.87 -15.55
N GLU A 14 -5.21 -3.75 -14.98
CA GLU A 14 -6.59 -3.54 -14.60
C GLU A 14 -7.49 -3.24 -15.80
N ALA A 15 -8.65 -3.91 -15.85
CA ALA A 15 -9.67 -3.63 -16.86
C ALA A 15 -10.22 -2.21 -16.71
N GLY A 16 -10.38 -1.51 -17.84
CA GLY A 16 -10.90 -0.15 -17.87
C GLY A 16 -12.27 0.01 -17.19
N GLU A 17 -12.51 1.17 -16.58
CA GLU A 17 -13.77 1.46 -15.90
C GLU A 17 -14.98 1.34 -16.84
N LYS A 18 -16.10 0.76 -16.37
CA LYS A 18 -17.30 0.49 -17.18
C LYS A 18 -17.89 1.70 -17.92
N ASN A 19 -17.61 2.92 -17.46
CA ASN A 19 -18.10 4.18 -18.04
C ASN A 19 -17.00 5.02 -18.69
N ILE A 20 -15.82 4.46 -18.96
CA ILE A 20 -14.69 5.25 -19.49
C ILE A 20 -15.00 5.89 -20.84
N MET A 21 -15.74 5.19 -21.72
CA MET A 21 -16.17 5.69 -23.04
C MET A 21 -17.36 6.66 -22.98
N ARG A 22 -18.00 6.82 -21.81
CA ARG A 22 -19.11 7.76 -21.59
C ARG A 22 -18.64 9.09 -20.97
N ARG A 23 -17.36 9.19 -20.61
CA ARG A 23 -16.76 10.41 -20.08
C ARG A 23 -16.28 11.30 -21.23
N PRO A 24 -16.38 12.63 -21.11
CA PRO A 24 -15.82 13.53 -22.10
C PRO A 24 -14.29 13.36 -22.20
N PRO A 25 -13.69 13.66 -23.36
CA PRO A 25 -12.24 13.63 -23.53
C PRO A 25 -11.54 14.50 -22.48
N ARG A 26 -10.40 14.02 -21.96
CA ARG A 26 -9.62 14.75 -20.95
C ARG A 26 -9.03 16.03 -21.57
N ASP A 27 -9.20 17.16 -20.90
CA ASP A 27 -8.56 18.42 -21.32
C ASP A 27 -7.02 18.30 -21.20
N PRO A 28 -6.26 18.52 -22.30
CA PRO A 28 -4.80 18.45 -22.30
C PRO A 28 -4.11 19.41 -21.33
N LYS A 29 -4.80 20.48 -20.91
CA LYS A 29 -4.26 21.49 -19.96
C LYS A 29 -4.28 21.01 -18.51
N ILE A 30 -4.98 19.91 -18.21
CA ILE A 30 -5.07 19.37 -16.85
C ILE A 30 -3.84 18.50 -16.58
N HIS A 31 -3.06 18.89 -15.57
CA HIS A 31 -1.89 18.15 -15.12
C HIS A 31 -2.27 16.73 -14.66
N VAL A 32 -1.35 15.78 -14.85
CA VAL A 32 -1.51 14.41 -14.33
C VAL A 32 -1.51 14.42 -12.80
N MET A 33 -0.73 15.32 -12.20
CA MET A 33 -0.64 15.53 -10.77
C MET A 33 -1.41 16.79 -10.39
N ASP A 34 -2.66 16.60 -10.01
CA ASP A 34 -3.54 17.66 -9.52
C ASP A 34 -3.32 17.90 -8.01
N GLY A 35 -3.83 19.02 -7.47
CA GLY A 35 -3.70 19.36 -6.04
C GLY A 35 -4.22 18.25 -5.12
N PHE A 36 -5.28 17.55 -5.53
CA PHE A 36 -5.78 16.38 -4.83
C PHE A 36 -4.79 15.20 -4.83
N ALA A 37 -4.09 14.96 -5.94
CA ALA A 37 -3.08 13.91 -6.00
C ALA A 37 -1.90 14.21 -5.07
N ILE A 38 -1.47 15.48 -5.01
CA ILE A 38 -0.40 15.93 -4.09
C ILE A 38 -0.85 15.75 -2.63
N TRP A 39 -2.07 16.19 -2.31
CA TRP A 39 -2.65 15.98 -0.98
C TRP A 39 -2.67 14.49 -0.59
N ARG A 40 -3.09 13.63 -1.52
CA ARG A 40 -3.19 12.19 -1.25
C ARG A 40 -1.84 11.53 -1.01
N VAL A 41 -0.81 11.93 -1.77
CA VAL A 41 0.57 11.47 -1.55
C VAL A 41 1.07 11.91 -0.16
N ALA A 42 0.84 13.18 0.21
CA ALA A 42 1.23 13.69 1.52
C ALA A 42 0.47 13.00 2.67
N PHE A 43 -0.83 12.78 2.52
CA PHE A 43 -1.68 12.11 3.50
C PHE A 43 -1.25 10.66 3.74
N VAL A 44 -1.13 9.85 2.69
CA VAL A 44 -0.75 8.44 2.83
C VAL A 44 0.71 8.29 3.24
N GLY A 45 1.60 9.13 2.70
CA GLY A 45 3.00 9.17 3.09
C GLY A 45 3.19 9.50 4.58
N SER A 46 2.48 10.52 5.08
CA SER A 46 2.51 10.87 6.50
C SER A 46 1.92 9.76 7.39
N MET A 47 0.82 9.11 6.99
CA MET A 47 0.28 7.96 7.73
C MET A 47 1.30 6.82 7.86
N ILE A 48 2.00 6.48 6.77
CA ILE A 48 3.03 5.44 6.80
C ILE A 48 4.18 5.85 7.71
N ALA A 49 4.65 7.10 7.60
CA ALA A 49 5.72 7.63 8.45
C ALA A 49 5.33 7.59 9.94
N VAL A 50 4.17 8.14 10.30
CA VAL A 50 3.66 8.16 11.69
C VAL A 50 3.54 6.73 12.24
N SER A 51 2.99 5.80 11.45
CA SER A 51 2.85 4.40 11.89
C SER A 51 4.20 3.72 12.10
N ALA A 52 5.18 4.00 11.24
CA ALA A 52 6.54 3.50 11.39
C ALA A 52 7.20 4.06 12.67
N PHE A 53 7.13 5.36 12.91
CA PHE A 53 7.67 5.98 14.13
C PHE A 53 6.98 5.49 15.41
N ILE A 54 5.66 5.30 15.39
CA ILE A 54 4.92 4.73 16.54
C ILE A 54 5.39 3.30 16.83
N LEU A 55 5.55 2.47 15.80
CA LEU A 55 6.08 1.11 15.97
C LEU A 55 7.50 1.14 16.52
N GLU A 56 8.39 1.95 15.94
CA GLU A 56 9.76 2.08 16.43
C GLU A 56 9.79 2.52 17.90
N ALA A 57 9.02 3.54 18.27
CA ALA A 57 8.90 4.01 19.66
C ALA A 57 8.29 2.97 20.61
N TRP A 58 7.49 2.03 20.11
CA TRP A 58 6.90 0.94 20.89
C TRP A 58 7.82 -0.27 21.04
N LEU A 59 8.69 -0.52 20.06
CA LEU A 59 9.66 -1.63 20.08
C LEU A 59 10.98 -1.26 20.75
N GLN A 60 11.48 -0.03 20.59
CA GLN A 60 12.75 0.43 21.17
C GLN A 60 12.84 0.22 22.69
N PRO A 61 11.84 0.64 23.50
CA PRO A 61 11.91 0.49 24.96
C PRO A 61 11.88 -0.97 25.44
N ARG A 62 11.53 -1.93 24.57
CA ARG A 62 11.48 -3.35 24.90
C ARG A 62 12.80 -4.09 24.66
N GLY A 63 13.84 -3.38 24.22
CA GLY A 63 15.16 -3.95 24.00
C GLY A 63 15.25 -4.88 22.78
N TYR A 64 14.35 -4.75 21.81
CA TYR A 64 14.48 -5.47 20.55
C TYR A 64 15.69 -5.00 19.75
N SER A 65 16.31 -5.91 19.00
CA SER A 65 17.47 -5.56 18.19
C SER A 65 17.09 -4.57 17.07
N PRO A 66 18.03 -3.72 16.62
CA PRO A 66 17.78 -2.79 15.52
C PRO A 66 17.35 -3.49 14.22
N GLU A 67 17.90 -4.68 13.94
CA GLU A 67 17.56 -5.49 12.76
C GLU A 67 16.11 -5.98 12.82
N PHE A 68 15.65 -6.36 14.02
CA PHE A 68 14.26 -6.77 14.24
C PHE A 68 13.30 -5.61 13.96
N ILE A 69 13.60 -4.43 14.50
CA ILE A 69 12.79 -3.22 14.29
C ILE A 69 12.75 -2.88 12.79
N ARG A 70 13.90 -2.87 12.11
CA ARG A 70 13.96 -2.64 10.65
C ARG A 70 13.10 -3.62 9.87
N THR A 71 13.09 -4.89 10.27
CA THR A 71 12.26 -5.92 9.63
C THR A 71 10.76 -5.63 9.81
N VAL A 72 10.34 -5.26 11.03
CA VAL A 72 8.94 -4.88 11.33
C VAL A 72 8.53 -3.65 10.52
N LEU A 73 9.38 -2.62 10.46
CA LEU A 73 9.11 -1.40 9.71
C LEU A 73 9.00 -1.67 8.21
N LEU A 74 9.93 -2.47 7.66
CA LEU A 74 9.89 -2.89 6.26
C LEU A 74 8.58 -3.65 5.97
N GLN A 75 8.24 -4.65 6.80
CA GLN A 75 6.99 -5.40 6.66
C GLN A 75 5.77 -4.48 6.71
N THR A 76 5.73 -3.51 7.62
CA THR A 76 4.64 -2.55 7.75
C THR A 76 4.50 -1.69 6.49
N LEU A 77 5.62 -1.19 5.96
CA LEU A 77 5.64 -0.38 4.74
C LEU A 77 5.14 -1.17 3.53
N VAL A 78 5.62 -2.41 3.34
CA VAL A 78 5.16 -3.27 2.23
C VAL A 78 3.67 -3.59 2.34
N THR A 79 3.22 -3.92 3.55
CA THR A 79 1.81 -4.22 3.81
C THR A 79 0.93 -3.00 3.56
N ALA A 80 1.34 -1.81 4.04
CA ALA A 80 0.64 -0.56 3.79
C ALA A 80 0.54 -0.22 2.30
N GLN A 81 1.63 -0.36 1.54
CA GLN A 81 1.64 -0.16 0.09
C GLN A 81 0.72 -1.14 -0.63
N TRP A 82 0.68 -2.40 -0.18
CA TRP A 82 -0.19 -3.41 -0.75
C TRP A 82 -1.67 -3.09 -0.52
N PHE A 83 -2.05 -2.70 0.70
CA PHE A 83 -3.40 -2.20 0.99
C PHE A 83 -3.74 -0.91 0.25
N TYR A 84 -2.77 -0.01 0.09
CA TYR A 84 -2.95 1.23 -0.65
C TYR A 84 -3.19 0.97 -2.15
N MET A 85 -2.54 -0.03 -2.75
CA MET A 85 -2.82 -0.46 -4.13
C MET A 85 -4.29 -0.83 -4.32
N LEU A 86 -4.88 -1.57 -3.38
CA LEU A 86 -6.31 -1.90 -3.41
C LEU A 86 -7.19 -0.66 -3.35
N ASN A 87 -6.76 0.38 -2.63
CA ASN A 87 -7.42 1.68 -2.56
C ASN A 87 -7.31 2.48 -3.87
N CYS A 88 -6.14 2.50 -4.51
CA CYS A 88 -5.93 3.25 -5.76
C CYS A 88 -6.76 2.73 -6.94
N ARG A 89 -7.13 1.45 -6.88
CA ARG A 89 -7.89 0.71 -7.88
C ARG A 89 -9.18 1.40 -8.34
N VAL A 90 -9.94 1.94 -7.40
CA VAL A 90 -11.23 2.59 -7.66
C VAL A 90 -11.15 4.03 -7.20
N SER A 91 -11.01 4.95 -8.16
CA SER A 91 -10.95 6.39 -7.85
C SER A 91 -12.31 6.97 -7.45
N ASP A 92 -13.43 6.43 -7.97
CA ASP A 92 -14.80 6.86 -7.66
C ASP A 92 -15.67 5.67 -7.19
N GLY A 93 -15.61 5.37 -5.89
CA GLY A 93 -16.45 4.34 -5.27
C GLY A 93 -15.71 3.47 -4.25
N PHE A 94 -16.42 2.48 -3.73
CA PHE A 94 -15.91 1.56 -2.71
C PHE A 94 -14.92 0.57 -3.32
N SER A 95 -13.69 0.49 -2.78
CA SER A 95 -12.60 -0.34 -3.33
C SER A 95 -12.91 -1.83 -3.29
N LEU A 96 -13.69 -2.28 -2.30
CA LEU A 96 -14.11 -3.66 -2.08
C LEU A 96 -15.37 -4.02 -2.91
N THR A 97 -15.29 -3.86 -4.23
CA THR A 97 -16.35 -4.30 -5.14
C THR A 97 -16.06 -5.73 -5.64
N LYS A 98 -17.09 -6.51 -6.02
CA LYS A 98 -16.95 -7.87 -6.64
C LYS A 98 -15.93 -7.95 -7.78
N SER A 99 -15.63 -6.82 -8.43
CA SER A 99 -14.55 -6.68 -9.41
C SER A 99 -13.15 -7.05 -8.86
N LEU A 100 -12.93 -7.01 -7.54
CA LEU A 100 -11.63 -7.28 -6.89
C LEU A 100 -11.25 -8.75 -6.97
N LEU A 101 -12.25 -9.62 -6.92
CA LEU A 101 -12.09 -11.05 -7.15
C LEU A 101 -11.97 -11.40 -8.64
N ALA A 102 -12.42 -10.51 -9.55
CA ALA A 102 -12.38 -10.75 -10.98
C ALA A 102 -11.02 -10.41 -11.63
N ASN A 103 -10.23 -9.50 -11.02
CA ASN A 103 -8.94 -9.10 -11.56
C ASN A 103 -7.81 -10.06 -11.12
N LYS A 104 -7.50 -11.04 -11.98
CA LYS A 104 -6.40 -12.01 -11.76
C LYS A 104 -5.03 -11.35 -11.60
N GLY A 105 -4.80 -10.19 -12.23
CA GLY A 105 -3.51 -9.48 -12.17
C GLY A 105 -3.13 -9.05 -10.75
N ILE A 106 -4.10 -8.56 -9.98
CA ILE A 106 -3.90 -8.16 -8.57
C ILE A 106 -3.50 -9.35 -7.72
N TRP A 107 -4.11 -10.52 -7.92
CA TRP A 107 -3.79 -11.73 -7.17
C TRP A 107 -2.40 -12.28 -7.51
N ILE A 108 -2.00 -12.24 -8.79
CA ILE A 108 -0.66 -12.65 -9.23
C ILE A 108 0.40 -11.75 -8.58
N VAL A 109 0.21 -10.43 -8.68
CA VAL A 109 1.15 -9.45 -8.12
C VAL A 109 1.21 -9.54 -6.60
N SER A 110 0.07 -9.74 -5.94
CA SER A 110 -0.01 -10.01 -4.51
C SER A 110 0.78 -11.26 -4.11
N GLY A 111 0.65 -12.34 -4.89
CA GLY A 111 1.41 -13.57 -4.66
C GLY A 111 2.91 -13.37 -4.84
N VAL A 112 3.34 -12.70 -5.92
CA VAL A 112 4.74 -12.38 -6.17
C VAL A 112 5.32 -11.51 -5.04
N LEU A 113 4.57 -10.50 -4.61
CA LEU A 113 4.96 -9.63 -3.50
C LEU A 113 5.13 -10.42 -2.20
N LEU A 114 4.22 -11.34 -1.90
CA LEU A 114 4.31 -12.20 -0.71
C LEU A 114 5.53 -13.13 -0.78
N VAL A 115 5.81 -13.73 -1.94
CA VAL A 115 7.00 -14.56 -2.14
C VAL A 115 8.29 -13.76 -1.95
N LEU A 116 8.37 -12.56 -2.55
CA LEU A 116 9.51 -11.67 -2.36
C LEU A 116 9.70 -11.28 -0.89
N GLN A 117 8.59 -11.03 -0.19
CA GLN A 117 8.63 -10.67 1.23
C GLN A 117 9.14 -11.83 2.10
N LEU A 118 8.70 -13.07 1.82
CA LEU A 118 9.19 -14.26 2.51
C LEU A 118 10.68 -14.51 2.22
N LEU A 119 11.13 -14.29 0.98
CA LEU A 119 12.55 -14.40 0.64
C LEU A 119 13.40 -13.40 1.42
N ILE A 120 12.97 -12.15 1.55
CA ILE A 120 13.73 -11.13 2.31
C ILE A 120 13.76 -11.43 3.82
N ILE A 121 12.67 -11.98 4.38
CA ILE A 121 12.56 -12.21 5.83
C ILE A 121 13.21 -13.52 6.26
N TYR A 122 13.20 -14.57 5.43
CA TYR A 122 13.63 -15.92 5.83
C TYR A 122 14.85 -16.45 5.08
N ALA A 123 15.27 -15.86 3.96
CA ALA A 123 16.48 -16.32 3.28
C ALA A 123 17.73 -15.75 3.97
N PRO A 124 18.68 -16.60 4.41
CA PRO A 124 19.85 -16.16 5.19
C PRO A 124 20.77 -15.20 4.40
N PHE A 125 20.88 -15.39 3.08
CA PHE A 125 21.62 -14.46 2.21
C PHE A 125 20.98 -13.07 2.16
N MET A 126 19.65 -13.00 2.12
CA MET A 126 18.93 -11.72 2.10
C MET A 126 18.96 -11.04 3.47
N GLN A 127 18.87 -11.82 4.56
CA GLN A 127 19.01 -11.29 5.92
C GLN A 127 20.36 -10.60 6.14
N MET A 128 21.44 -11.17 5.61
CA MET A 128 22.78 -10.59 5.68
C MET A 128 22.89 -9.28 4.87
N LEU A 129 22.31 -9.24 3.67
CA LEU A 129 22.38 -8.06 2.80
C LEU A 129 21.50 -6.89 3.28
N PHE A 130 20.32 -7.19 3.81
CA PHE A 130 19.34 -6.17 4.23
C PHE A 130 19.34 -5.89 5.73
N GLY A 131 20.12 -6.64 6.52
CA GLY A 131 20.12 -6.54 7.97
C GLY A 131 18.75 -6.84 8.58
N THR A 132 18.06 -7.85 8.05
CA THR A 132 16.74 -8.30 8.52
C THR A 132 16.85 -9.55 9.38
N THR A 133 15.80 -9.83 10.16
CA THR A 133 15.72 -11.01 11.03
C THR A 133 14.43 -11.76 10.77
N GLY A 134 14.35 -13.01 11.25
CA GLY A 134 13.10 -13.76 11.20
C GLY A 134 11.99 -13.05 11.97
N LEU A 135 10.86 -12.80 11.28
CA LEU A 135 9.72 -12.11 11.87
C LEU A 135 8.70 -13.10 12.44
N PRO A 136 8.42 -13.10 13.77
CA PRO A 136 7.40 -13.95 14.35
C PRO A 136 6.02 -13.67 13.75
N PHE A 137 5.20 -14.71 13.65
CA PHE A 137 3.83 -14.61 13.10
C PHE A 137 2.96 -13.54 13.80
N ARG A 138 3.21 -13.25 15.09
CA ARG A 138 2.53 -12.18 15.83
C ARG A 138 2.69 -10.81 15.15
N TYR A 139 3.90 -10.49 14.69
CA TYR A 139 4.18 -9.20 14.06
C TYR A 139 3.65 -9.13 12.63
N TRP A 140 3.55 -10.27 11.94
CA TRP A 140 2.78 -10.35 10.70
C TRP A 140 1.35 -9.85 10.91
N VAL A 141 0.64 -10.38 11.91
CA VAL A 141 -0.73 -9.96 12.21
C VAL A 141 -0.80 -8.47 12.58
N ILE A 142 0.12 -7.96 13.40
CA ILE A 142 0.16 -6.53 13.77
C ILE A 142 0.31 -5.64 12.53
N THR A 143 1.26 -5.96 11.64
CA THR A 143 1.48 -5.18 10.41
C THR A 143 0.28 -5.23 9.46
N PHE A 144 -0.42 -6.38 9.40
CA PHE A 144 -1.67 -6.51 8.66
C PHE A 144 -2.81 -5.67 9.26
N ILE A 145 -2.94 -5.63 10.59
CA ILE A 145 -3.93 -4.78 11.27
C ILE A 145 -3.66 -3.31 10.97
N ILE A 146 -2.39 -2.87 11.03
CA ILE A 146 -2.01 -1.49 10.71
C ILE A 146 -2.35 -1.18 9.25
N GLY A 147 -1.95 -2.04 8.31
CA GLY A 147 -2.27 -1.85 6.89
C GLY A 147 -3.78 -1.82 6.61
N PHE A 148 -4.55 -2.65 7.32
CA PHE A 148 -6.01 -2.65 7.22
C PHE A 148 -6.65 -1.39 7.82
N ALA A 149 -6.17 -0.92 8.97
CA ALA A 149 -6.60 0.34 9.55
C ALA A 149 -6.31 1.51 8.60
N MET A 150 -5.14 1.51 7.95
CA MET A 150 -4.81 2.49 6.91
C MET A 150 -5.76 2.41 5.72
N PHE A 151 -6.06 1.19 5.27
CA PHE A 151 -7.04 0.97 4.21
C PHE A 151 -8.39 1.60 4.55
N LEU A 152 -8.90 1.37 5.76
CA LEU A 152 -10.18 1.92 6.23
C LEU A 152 -10.16 3.45 6.29
N ILE A 153 -9.08 4.04 6.81
CA ILE A 153 -8.96 5.50 6.90
C ILE A 153 -9.00 6.13 5.50
N VAL A 154 -8.25 5.57 4.54
CA VAL A 154 -8.25 6.06 3.15
C VAL A 154 -9.60 5.83 2.48
N GLU A 155 -10.26 4.70 2.75
CA GLU A 155 -11.59 4.40 2.21
C GLU A 155 -12.66 5.37 2.74
N LEU A 156 -12.57 5.76 4.02
CA LEU A 156 -13.43 6.76 4.64
C LEU A 156 -13.14 8.19 4.14
N GLU A 157 -11.90 8.48 3.76
CA GLU A 157 -11.50 9.78 3.22
C GLU A 157 -12.04 10.00 1.79
N LYS A 158 -12.13 8.94 0.97
CA LYS A 158 -12.68 9.00 -0.40
C LYS A 158 -14.03 9.72 -0.54
N PRO A 159 -15.09 9.39 0.23
CA PRO A 159 -16.38 10.08 0.12
C PRO A 159 -16.32 11.53 0.58
N LEU A 160 -15.43 11.88 1.51
CA LEU A 160 -15.25 13.26 2.01
C LEU A 160 -14.58 14.14 0.95
N THR A 161 -13.56 13.65 0.27
CA THR A 161 -12.86 14.40 -0.78
C THR A 161 -13.50 14.33 -2.16
N ARG A 162 -14.59 13.57 -2.32
CA ARG A 162 -15.41 13.56 -3.54
C ARG A 162 -15.92 14.96 -3.94
N LYS A 163 -16.20 15.82 -2.96
CA LYS A 163 -16.61 17.22 -3.19
C LYS A 163 -15.47 18.11 -3.69
N TRP A 164 -14.22 17.80 -3.37
CA TRP A 164 -13.04 18.57 -3.79
C TRP A 164 -12.58 18.23 -5.21
N ARG A 165 -13.03 17.08 -5.73
CA ARG A 165 -12.69 16.59 -7.07
C ARG A 165 -13.68 17.02 -8.16
N THR A 166 -14.78 17.66 -7.76
CA THR A 166 -15.85 18.18 -8.65
C THR A 166 -15.83 19.70 -8.78
N ALA A 167 -14.95 20.39 -8.04
CA ALA A 167 -14.66 21.82 -8.17
C ALA A 167 -13.45 22.01 -9.08
#